data_AF-A0A2P4XQ80-F1
#
_entry.id   AF-A0A2P4XQ80-F1
#
_cell.length_a   1.000
_cell.length_b   1.000
_cell.length_c   1.000
_cell.angle_alpha   90.00
_cell.angle_beta   90.00
_cell.angle_gamma   90.00
#
_symmetry.space_group_name_H-M   'P 1'
#
loop_
_entity.id
_entity.type
_entity.pdbx_description
1 polymer ?
#
loop_
_entity_poly.entity_id
_entity_poly.type
_entity_poly.pdbx_seq_one_letter_code
_entity_poly.pdbx_strand_id
1 'polypeptide(L)'
;MNQHLLWCWDNEYGHREVNVPACRANKFLVSNGEFSEFVRDGGYLDPSYWSKLGWEWRCFRNTKWPAFWVQDGPSGSQRFKLRAMFDVVPMQWNWPAQVNLHEAQAFCKWKQAKQTDKKVVYHLTTEPIHQLMRDTENRSADVSSDDILTLPEGANMATTSGKNLNWSYMSFSPVDALPPTTQGFHDVFGNAWEWCEDMFSALPGFRVHPYYDDFSEPCFDGEHNVIMGGSFASAGDNGASKFARYHFRPHFFQHAGFRVVEQKMDDKGAITLATTDVNAPPPYVNGNPFRSSERIVVSGASLESKSDAPGTSCQGLFEDLRRQSEEALESFVASTTSEVVDKPVVAREGTIAAAKLRRQVKCGEILVVVPSDEATPAVLEDKFELLASAEVPVFTQESATEARVTAEVVTAWKKIQD
;
A
#
# COMPACT_ATOMS: atom_id res chain seq x y z
N MET A 1 11.10 19.42 22.61
CA MET A 1 10.44 18.41 23.46
C MET A 1 9.75 19.14 24.59
N ASN A 2 8.50 19.56 24.39
CA ASN A 2 7.67 20.07 25.48
C ASN A 2 6.99 18.89 26.16
N GLN A 3 6.94 18.99 27.49
CA GLN A 3 6.45 17.99 28.44
C GLN A 3 4.97 17.65 28.21
N HIS A 4 4.70 16.48 27.64
CA HIS A 4 3.55 15.65 28.00
C HIS A 4 4.01 14.19 28.00
N LEU A 5 3.81 13.54 29.15
CA LEU A 5 4.30 12.20 29.54
C LEU A 5 3.48 11.08 28.88
N LEU A 6 3.31 11.09 27.57
CA LEU A 6 2.58 10.03 26.85
C LEU A 6 3.45 9.57 25.69
N TRP A 7 3.65 8.26 25.62
CA TRP A 7 4.56 7.62 24.69
C TRP A 7 3.80 7.33 23.38
N CYS A 8 4.34 7.80 22.26
CA CYS A 8 3.85 7.50 20.92
C CYS A 8 5.02 7.01 20.08
N TRP A 9 4.74 6.21 19.04
CA TRP A 9 5.77 5.78 18.11
C TRP A 9 6.31 6.98 17.31
N ASP A 10 7.58 6.92 16.92
CA ASP A 10 8.25 7.99 16.18
C ASP A 10 7.54 8.38 14.88
N ASN A 11 6.94 7.42 14.18
CA ASN A 11 6.20 7.65 12.94
C ASN A 11 4.89 8.44 13.13
N GLU A 12 4.39 8.57 14.36
CA GLU A 12 3.13 9.27 14.65
C GLU A 12 3.35 10.79 14.80
N TYR A 13 4.61 11.21 14.98
CA TYR A 13 4.96 12.62 15.08
C TYR A 13 5.13 13.26 13.71
N GLY A 14 4.69 14.51 13.63
CA GLY A 14 4.76 15.32 12.43
C GLY A 14 3.38 15.84 12.06
N HIS A 15 3.34 16.65 11.01
CA HIS A 15 2.07 17.18 10.52
C HIS A 15 2.07 17.22 9.00
N ARG A 16 0.94 16.81 8.42
CA ARG A 16 0.71 16.85 6.98
C ARG A 16 -0.71 17.30 6.72
N GLU A 17 -0.86 18.25 5.81
CA GLU A 17 -2.17 18.65 5.28
C GLU A 17 -2.37 17.98 3.92
N VAL A 18 -3.54 17.37 3.72
CA VAL A 18 -3.89 16.69 2.46
C VAL A 18 -5.30 17.12 2.06
N ASN A 19 -5.46 17.49 0.79
CA ASN A 19 -6.77 17.78 0.23
C ASN A 19 -7.43 16.49 -0.26
N VAL A 20 -8.53 16.09 0.38
CA VAL A 20 -9.24 14.86 0.02
C VAL A 20 -10.44 15.20 -0.86
N PRO A 21 -10.49 14.71 -2.11
CA PRO A 21 -11.65 14.90 -2.97
C PRO A 21 -12.90 14.22 -2.39
N ALA A 22 -14.07 14.67 -2.85
CA ALA A 22 -15.33 14.08 -2.44
C ALA A 22 -15.38 12.58 -2.82
N CYS A 23 -15.60 11.74 -1.81
CA CYS A 23 -15.77 10.30 -1.94
C CYS A 23 -16.88 9.82 -0.98
N ARG A 24 -17.25 8.55 -1.10
CA ARG A 24 -18.17 7.87 -0.17
C ARG A 24 -17.51 6.60 0.29
N ALA A 25 -17.48 6.34 1.59
CA ALA A 25 -17.02 5.07 2.12
C ALA A 25 -18.21 4.23 2.60
N ASN A 26 -18.06 2.90 2.57
CA ASN A 26 -19.02 2.00 3.21
C ASN A 26 -19.16 2.33 4.71
N LYS A 27 -20.37 2.21 5.27
CA LYS A 27 -20.62 2.44 6.71
C LYS A 27 -19.93 1.40 7.60
N PHE A 28 -19.82 0.17 7.11
CA PHE A 28 -19.24 -0.97 7.79
C PHE A 28 -17.94 -1.41 7.11
N LEU A 29 -17.06 -2.04 7.88
CA LEU A 29 -16.02 -2.89 7.30
C LEU A 29 -16.69 -4.01 6.48
N VAL A 30 -15.99 -4.51 5.45
CA VAL A 30 -16.50 -5.63 4.65
C VAL A 30 -16.64 -6.86 5.54
N SER A 31 -17.87 -7.39 5.61
CA SER A 31 -18.19 -8.56 6.43
C SER A 31 -17.78 -9.88 5.75
N ASN A 32 -17.66 -10.96 6.54
CA ASN A 32 -17.47 -12.30 6.00
C ASN A 32 -18.57 -12.69 4.99
N GLY A 33 -19.81 -12.23 5.22
CA GLY A 33 -20.95 -12.45 4.35
C GLY A 33 -20.78 -11.77 2.99
N GLU A 34 -20.41 -10.48 2.97
CA GLU A 34 -20.09 -9.77 1.73
C GLU A 34 -18.89 -10.39 1.02
N PHE A 35 -17.83 -10.73 1.76
CA PHE A 35 -16.65 -11.37 1.18
C PHE A 35 -16.94 -12.77 0.63
N SER A 36 -17.94 -13.47 1.18
CA SER A 36 -18.37 -14.79 0.67
C SER A 36 -18.89 -14.72 -0.76
N GLU A 37 -19.47 -13.59 -1.17
CA GLU A 37 -19.92 -13.39 -2.54
C GLU A 37 -18.74 -13.35 -3.51
N PHE A 38 -17.65 -12.67 -3.13
CA PHE A 38 -16.41 -12.66 -3.91
C PHE A 38 -15.81 -14.06 -4.04
N VAL A 39 -15.75 -14.82 -2.94
CA VAL A 39 -15.27 -16.21 -2.96
C VAL A 39 -16.17 -17.07 -3.85
N ARG A 40 -17.49 -16.94 -3.71
CA ARG A 40 -18.48 -17.74 -4.44
C ARG A 40 -18.41 -17.51 -5.95
N ASP A 41 -18.19 -16.27 -6.35
CA ASP A 41 -18.11 -15.87 -7.76
C ASP A 41 -16.76 -16.19 -8.40
N GLY A 42 -15.90 -16.95 -7.71
CA GLY A 42 -14.59 -17.34 -8.23
C GLY A 42 -13.56 -16.22 -8.16
N GLY A 43 -13.69 -15.29 -7.22
CA GLY A 43 -12.73 -14.20 -7.01
C GLY A 43 -11.29 -14.66 -6.80
N TYR A 44 -11.11 -15.80 -6.13
CA TYR A 44 -9.81 -16.47 -5.98
C TYR A 44 -9.40 -17.28 -7.21
N LEU A 45 -10.17 -17.34 -8.30
CA LEU A 45 -9.86 -18.12 -9.50
C LEU A 45 -9.51 -17.24 -10.70
N ASP A 46 -9.93 -15.98 -10.69
CA ASP A 46 -9.75 -15.03 -11.79
C ASP A 46 -8.56 -14.09 -11.53
N PRO A 47 -7.47 -14.16 -12.31
CA PRO A 47 -6.32 -13.28 -12.17
C PRO A 47 -6.63 -11.80 -12.40
N SER A 48 -7.69 -11.46 -13.14
CA SER A 48 -8.01 -10.07 -13.51
C SER A 48 -8.35 -9.18 -12.31
N TYR A 49 -8.77 -9.78 -11.20
CA TYR A 49 -9.03 -9.05 -9.96
C TYR A 49 -7.77 -8.76 -9.16
N TRP A 50 -6.63 -9.38 -9.45
CA TRP A 50 -5.45 -9.29 -8.59
C TRP A 50 -4.39 -8.37 -9.20
N SER A 51 -3.59 -7.73 -8.35
CA SER A 51 -2.30 -7.20 -8.80
C SER A 51 -1.36 -8.36 -9.15
N LYS A 52 -0.29 -8.09 -9.91
CA LYS A 52 0.72 -9.10 -10.24
C LYS A 52 1.26 -9.82 -9.00
N LEU A 53 1.76 -9.03 -8.02
CA LEU A 53 2.27 -9.56 -6.75
C LEU A 53 1.20 -10.30 -5.95
N GLY A 54 -0.04 -9.78 -5.90
CA GLY A 54 -1.14 -10.43 -5.21
C GLY A 54 -1.51 -11.78 -5.83
N TRP A 55 -1.48 -11.87 -7.16
CA TRP A 55 -1.73 -13.13 -7.87
C TRP A 55 -0.61 -14.15 -7.66
N GLU A 56 0.65 -13.71 -7.74
CA GLU A 56 1.82 -14.53 -7.45
C GLU A 56 1.76 -15.09 -6.02
N TRP A 57 1.45 -14.23 -5.03
CA TRP A 57 1.22 -14.65 -3.65
C TRP A 57 0.10 -15.69 -3.54
N ARG A 58 -1.08 -15.41 -4.11
CA ARG A 58 -2.23 -16.31 -4.08
C ARG A 58 -1.87 -17.67 -4.68
N CYS A 59 -1.15 -17.69 -5.80
CA CYS A 59 -0.70 -18.91 -6.48
C CYS A 59 0.30 -19.69 -5.65
N PHE A 60 1.31 -19.01 -5.10
CA PHE A 60 2.32 -19.60 -4.24
C PHE A 60 1.70 -20.24 -2.98
N ARG A 61 0.74 -19.55 -2.35
CA ARG A 61 0.03 -20.06 -1.17
C ARG A 61 -1.04 -21.09 -1.51
N ASN A 62 -1.43 -21.21 -2.78
CA ASN A 62 -2.53 -22.04 -3.28
C ASN A 62 -3.83 -21.83 -2.46
N THR A 63 -4.11 -20.58 -2.11
CA THR A 63 -5.29 -20.22 -1.31
C THR A 63 -6.54 -20.05 -2.17
N LYS A 64 -7.70 -20.39 -1.61
CA LYS A 64 -9.00 -20.39 -2.30
C LYS A 64 -10.08 -19.59 -1.55
N TRP A 65 -9.77 -19.13 -0.35
CA TRP A 65 -10.63 -18.40 0.58
C TRP A 65 -9.76 -17.76 1.68
N PRO A 66 -10.31 -16.85 2.51
CA PRO A 66 -9.56 -16.21 3.59
C PRO A 66 -8.92 -17.21 4.56
N ALA A 67 -7.72 -16.89 5.07
CA ALA A 67 -6.88 -17.82 5.84
C ALA A 67 -7.57 -18.45 7.08
N PHE A 68 -8.52 -17.74 7.69
CA PHE A 68 -9.19 -18.19 8.92
C PHE A 68 -10.52 -18.92 8.66
N TRP A 69 -10.93 -19.07 7.40
CA TRP A 69 -12.09 -19.87 7.04
C TRP A 69 -11.69 -21.35 6.97
N VAL A 70 -12.40 -22.18 7.75
CA VAL A 70 -12.16 -23.61 7.84
C VAL A 70 -13.25 -24.33 7.06
N GLN A 71 -12.89 -25.07 6.01
CA GLN A 71 -13.87 -25.83 5.22
C GLN A 71 -14.58 -26.88 6.09
N ASP A 72 -15.91 -26.89 6.04
CA ASP A 72 -16.79 -27.73 6.86
C ASP A 72 -17.79 -28.51 5.97
N GLY A 73 -17.24 -29.37 5.11
CA GLY A 73 -18.02 -30.18 4.19
C GLY A 73 -17.17 -30.94 3.19
N PRO A 74 -17.79 -31.64 2.22
CA PRO A 74 -17.07 -32.31 1.14
C PRO A 74 -16.17 -31.34 0.37
N SER A 75 -15.09 -31.86 -0.22
CA SER A 75 -14.20 -31.06 -1.08
C SER A 75 -15.00 -30.36 -2.18
N GLY A 76 -14.74 -29.07 -2.37
CA GLY A 76 -15.49 -28.21 -3.30
C GLY A 76 -16.79 -27.63 -2.75
N SER A 77 -17.24 -28.01 -1.54
CA SER A 77 -18.36 -27.32 -0.91
C SER A 77 -17.94 -25.95 -0.36
N GLN A 78 -18.81 -24.95 -0.52
CA GLN A 78 -18.65 -23.60 0.05
C GLN A 78 -19.24 -23.52 1.47
N ARG A 79 -19.02 -24.57 2.28
CA ARG A 79 -19.40 -24.59 3.68
C ARG A 79 -18.17 -24.30 4.51
N PHE A 80 -18.28 -23.33 5.39
CA PHE A 80 -17.17 -22.86 6.20
C PHE A 80 -17.58 -22.71 7.66
N LYS A 81 -16.61 -22.94 8.55
CA LYS A 81 -16.56 -22.48 9.94
C LYS A 81 -15.51 -21.37 10.05
N LEU A 82 -15.54 -20.61 11.13
CA LEU A 82 -14.57 -19.55 11.38
C LEU A 82 -13.60 -19.98 12.49
N ARG A 83 -12.29 -19.87 12.23
CA ARG A 83 -11.27 -19.98 13.27
C ARG A 83 -11.17 -18.65 14.01
N ALA A 84 -11.68 -18.63 15.24
CA ALA A 84 -11.43 -17.57 16.21
C ALA A 84 -10.11 -17.83 16.96
N MET A 85 -9.78 -16.99 17.94
CA MET A 85 -8.52 -17.07 18.68
C MET A 85 -8.31 -18.42 19.37
N PHE A 86 -9.34 -18.96 20.01
CA PHE A 86 -9.26 -20.17 20.82
C PHE A 86 -10.10 -21.34 20.29
N ASP A 87 -10.99 -21.08 19.32
CA ASP A 87 -12.01 -22.03 18.89
C ASP A 87 -12.25 -22.00 17.38
N VAL A 88 -12.85 -23.08 16.87
CA VAL A 88 -13.49 -23.09 15.55
C VAL A 88 -15.00 -23.06 15.75
N VAL A 89 -15.61 -21.92 15.41
CA VAL A 89 -17.03 -21.63 15.65
C VAL A 89 -17.84 -21.72 14.35
N PRO A 90 -19.19 -21.83 14.41
CA PRO A 90 -20.03 -21.61 13.24
C PRO A 90 -19.69 -20.29 12.56
N MET A 91 -19.79 -20.23 11.23
CA MET A 91 -19.39 -19.02 10.49
C MET A 91 -20.15 -17.79 10.97
N GLN A 92 -19.39 -16.73 11.28
CA GLN A 92 -19.91 -15.45 11.71
C GLN A 92 -19.97 -14.50 10.51
N TRP A 93 -21.05 -14.59 9.73
CA TRP A 93 -21.18 -13.87 8.45
C TRP A 93 -21.23 -12.35 8.60
N ASN A 94 -21.67 -11.82 9.74
CA ASN A 94 -21.73 -10.39 10.00
C ASN A 94 -20.48 -9.84 10.72
N TRP A 95 -19.47 -10.67 11.01
CA TRP A 95 -18.18 -10.21 11.51
C TRP A 95 -17.31 -9.67 10.37
N PRO A 96 -16.33 -8.79 10.62
CA PRO A 96 -15.41 -8.32 9.60
C PRO A 96 -14.65 -9.49 8.96
N ALA A 97 -14.44 -9.41 7.65
CA ALA A 97 -13.60 -10.36 6.93
C ALA A 97 -12.12 -10.09 7.26
N GLN A 98 -11.44 -11.09 7.80
CA GLN A 98 -10.01 -11.01 8.09
C GLN A 98 -9.20 -11.43 6.87
N VAL A 99 -8.60 -10.46 6.19
CA VAL A 99 -7.91 -10.65 4.91
C VAL A 99 -6.62 -9.82 4.86
N ASN A 100 -5.73 -10.18 3.95
CA ASN A 100 -4.56 -9.37 3.66
C ASN A 100 -4.87 -8.26 2.63
N LEU A 101 -3.92 -7.38 2.36
CA LEU A 101 -4.13 -6.24 1.45
C LEU A 101 -4.42 -6.70 0.01
N HIS A 102 -3.75 -7.76 -0.47
CA HIS A 102 -3.97 -8.27 -1.82
C HIS A 102 -5.40 -8.77 -2.03
N GLU A 103 -5.94 -9.48 -1.05
CA GLU A 103 -7.33 -9.95 -1.04
C GLU A 103 -8.32 -8.78 -0.98
N ALA A 104 -8.04 -7.76 -0.17
CA ALA A 104 -8.86 -6.54 -0.08
C ALA A 104 -8.90 -5.75 -1.41
N GLN A 105 -7.74 -5.58 -2.05
CA GLN A 105 -7.63 -4.95 -3.38
C GLN A 105 -8.39 -5.76 -4.44
N ALA A 106 -8.27 -7.09 -4.39
CA ALA A 106 -8.96 -7.95 -5.33
C ALA A 106 -10.48 -7.91 -5.18
N PHE A 107 -10.97 -7.81 -3.94
CA PHE A 107 -12.38 -7.59 -3.68
C PHE A 107 -12.88 -6.26 -4.29
N CYS A 108 -12.12 -5.17 -4.17
CA CYS A 108 -12.49 -3.90 -4.78
C CYS A 108 -12.56 -3.98 -6.31
N LYS A 109 -11.58 -4.63 -6.95
CA LYS A 109 -11.56 -4.86 -8.40
C LYS A 109 -12.73 -5.73 -8.87
N TRP A 110 -13.09 -6.78 -8.13
CA TRP A 110 -14.28 -7.59 -8.39
C TRP A 110 -15.57 -6.78 -8.27
N LYS A 111 -15.69 -5.95 -7.23
CA LYS A 111 -16.84 -5.06 -7.05
C LYS A 111 -16.94 -4.03 -8.17
N GLN A 112 -15.80 -3.51 -8.63
CA GLN A 112 -15.70 -2.60 -9.78
C GLN A 112 -16.17 -3.27 -11.08
N ALA A 113 -15.82 -4.53 -11.31
CA ALA A 113 -16.25 -5.27 -12.50
C ALA A 113 -17.78 -5.40 -12.59
N LYS A 114 -18.45 -5.49 -11.44
CA LYS A 114 -19.92 -5.55 -11.32
C LYS A 114 -20.62 -4.20 -11.38
N GLN A 115 -19.89 -3.09 -11.28
CA GLN A 115 -20.46 -1.75 -11.29
C GLN A 115 -20.97 -1.37 -12.69
N THR A 116 -22.19 -0.85 -12.73
CA THR A 116 -22.84 -0.33 -13.94
C THR A 116 -22.38 1.09 -14.27
N ASP A 117 -22.16 1.94 -13.26
CA ASP A 117 -21.61 3.28 -13.46
C ASP A 117 -20.09 3.24 -13.68
N LYS A 118 -19.66 3.40 -14.95
CA LYS A 118 -18.23 3.39 -15.31
C LYS A 118 -17.49 4.67 -14.94
N LYS A 119 -18.17 5.70 -14.39
CA LYS A 119 -17.55 6.94 -13.90
C LYS A 119 -17.15 6.86 -12.43
N VAL A 120 -17.29 5.70 -11.81
CA VAL A 120 -17.01 5.47 -10.40
C VAL A 120 -15.90 4.45 -10.26
N VAL A 121 -15.05 4.65 -9.27
CA VAL A 121 -13.94 3.78 -8.92
C VAL A 121 -14.11 3.29 -7.49
N TYR A 122 -13.94 1.98 -7.31
CA TYR A 122 -13.80 1.35 -6.01
C TYR A 122 -12.34 1.10 -5.67
N HIS A 123 -11.93 1.58 -4.50
CA HIS A 123 -10.59 1.45 -3.96
C HIS A 123 -10.67 1.26 -2.44
N LEU A 124 -9.55 0.96 -1.78
CA LEU A 124 -9.51 0.86 -0.32
C LEU A 124 -9.44 2.25 0.32
N THR A 125 -9.65 2.34 1.62
CA THR A 125 -9.41 3.61 2.33
C THR A 125 -7.95 4.06 2.16
N THR A 126 -7.72 5.34 2.41
CA THR A 126 -6.39 5.89 2.63
C THR A 126 -6.28 6.46 4.03
N GLU A 127 -5.06 6.75 4.51
CA GLU A 127 -4.86 7.40 5.81
C GLU A 127 -5.68 8.71 5.92
N PRO A 128 -5.68 9.63 4.93
CA PRO A 128 -6.51 10.84 5.01
C PRO A 128 -8.01 10.55 5.04
N ILE A 129 -8.49 9.56 4.28
CA ILE A 129 -9.92 9.19 4.29
C ILE A 129 -10.30 8.58 5.65
N HIS A 130 -9.44 7.74 6.23
CA HIS A 130 -9.64 7.20 7.58
C HIS A 130 -9.73 8.31 8.63
N GLN A 131 -8.84 9.30 8.55
CA GLN A 131 -8.90 10.49 9.41
C GLN A 131 -10.23 11.24 9.28
N LEU A 132 -10.77 11.38 8.06
CA LEU A 132 -12.06 12.05 7.84
C LEU A 132 -13.27 11.28 8.37
N MET A 133 -13.21 9.96 8.52
CA MET A 133 -14.31 9.16 9.08
C MET A 133 -14.48 9.32 10.60
N ARG A 134 -13.44 9.83 11.28
CA ARG A 134 -13.39 10.01 12.74
C ARG A 134 -14.20 11.21 13.21
N ASP A 135 -14.71 11.14 14.43
CA ASP A 135 -15.30 12.30 15.11
C ASP A 135 -14.23 13.36 15.46
N THR A 136 -14.67 14.60 15.66
CA THR A 136 -13.78 15.76 15.90
C THR A 136 -12.79 15.54 17.04
N GLU A 137 -13.21 14.93 18.16
CA GLU A 137 -12.33 14.62 19.29
C GLU A 137 -11.24 13.61 18.91
N ASN A 138 -11.60 12.58 18.14
CA ASN A 138 -10.68 11.55 17.67
C ASN A 138 -9.74 12.03 16.54
N ARG A 139 -10.00 13.19 15.92
CA ARG A 139 -9.10 13.86 14.97
C ARG A 139 -8.18 14.89 15.63
N SER A 140 -8.47 15.25 16.88
CA SER A 140 -7.71 16.25 17.61
C SER A 140 -6.31 15.74 17.98
N ALA A 141 -5.33 16.62 17.95
CA ALA A 141 -3.98 16.39 18.51
C ALA A 141 -3.97 16.39 20.05
N ASP A 142 -5.09 16.68 20.70
CA ASP A 142 -5.23 16.62 22.15
C ASP A 142 -5.18 15.18 22.64
N VAL A 143 -4.08 14.83 23.33
CA VAL A 143 -3.86 13.48 23.86
C VAL A 143 -4.83 13.16 25.01
N SER A 144 -5.35 14.16 25.72
CA SER A 144 -6.30 13.94 26.82
C SER A 144 -7.68 13.47 26.37
N SER A 145 -7.97 13.51 25.06
CA SER A 145 -9.17 12.94 24.44
C SER A 145 -8.91 11.60 23.75
N ASP A 146 -7.81 10.92 24.08
CA ASP A 146 -7.60 9.53 23.69
C ASP A 146 -8.25 8.59 24.72
N ASP A 147 -9.24 7.81 24.26
CA ASP A 147 -10.01 6.90 25.09
C ASP A 147 -9.12 5.85 25.77
N ILE A 148 -8.06 5.36 25.10
CA ILE A 148 -7.23 4.31 25.70
C ILE A 148 -6.35 4.86 26.83
N LEU A 149 -5.94 6.11 26.72
CA LEU A 149 -5.08 6.79 27.68
C LEU A 149 -5.85 7.30 28.90
N THR A 150 -7.16 7.48 28.75
CA THR A 150 -8.05 7.95 29.82
C THR A 150 -8.97 6.85 30.36
N LEU A 151 -8.83 5.61 29.86
CA LEU A 151 -9.63 4.47 30.29
C LEU A 151 -9.40 4.20 31.79
N PRO A 152 -10.45 4.18 32.62
CA PRO A 152 -10.33 3.83 34.03
C PRO A 152 -9.77 2.42 34.23
N GLU A 153 -9.00 2.21 35.29
CA GLU A 153 -8.45 0.89 35.62
C GLU A 153 -9.57 -0.16 35.75
N GLY A 154 -9.40 -1.28 35.06
CA GLY A 154 -10.37 -2.38 35.03
C GLY A 154 -11.62 -2.13 34.18
N ALA A 155 -11.74 -0.96 33.53
CA ALA A 155 -12.84 -0.69 32.61
C ALA A 155 -12.63 -1.40 31.25
N ASN A 156 -13.74 -1.71 30.59
CA ASN A 156 -13.77 -2.31 29.27
C ASN A 156 -14.02 -1.23 28.20
N MET A 157 -13.22 -1.18 27.13
CA MET A 157 -13.35 -0.14 26.10
C MET A 157 -14.69 -0.21 25.38
N ALA A 158 -15.16 -1.41 25.05
CA ALA A 158 -16.42 -1.56 24.32
C ALA A 158 -17.62 -1.03 25.11
N THR A 159 -17.65 -1.22 26.43
CA THR A 159 -18.72 -0.65 27.27
C THR A 159 -18.55 0.83 27.59
N THR A 160 -17.31 1.33 27.62
CA THR A 160 -16.99 2.70 28.06
C THR A 160 -17.03 3.71 26.91
N SER A 161 -16.41 3.37 25.77
CA SER A 161 -16.27 4.24 24.60
C SER A 161 -16.92 3.66 23.34
N GLY A 162 -17.56 2.49 23.42
CA GLY A 162 -18.22 1.89 22.27
C GLY A 162 -17.23 1.38 21.22
N LYS A 163 -16.00 1.04 21.60
CA LYS A 163 -14.94 0.56 20.70
C LYS A 163 -14.45 -0.82 21.12
N ASN A 164 -14.47 -1.82 20.22
CA ASN A 164 -13.90 -3.14 20.49
C ASN A 164 -12.37 -3.08 20.35
N LEU A 165 -11.71 -2.48 21.33
CA LEU A 165 -10.26 -2.35 21.46
C LEU A 165 -9.82 -2.91 22.81
N ASN A 166 -8.52 -3.00 23.04
CA ASN A 166 -7.94 -3.34 24.34
C ASN A 166 -8.51 -4.64 24.91
N TRP A 167 -8.60 -5.67 24.06
CA TRP A 167 -9.08 -7.00 24.40
C TRP A 167 -10.52 -7.06 24.91
N SER A 168 -11.35 -6.06 24.58
CA SER A 168 -12.69 -5.92 25.16
C SER A 168 -13.56 -7.17 25.05
N TYR A 169 -13.56 -7.83 23.89
CA TYR A 169 -14.28 -9.08 23.66
C TYR A 169 -13.37 -10.27 23.35
N MET A 170 -12.05 -10.05 23.27
CA MET A 170 -11.04 -11.06 22.85
C MET A 170 -11.36 -11.74 21.50
N SER A 171 -12.20 -11.10 20.69
CA SER A 171 -12.60 -11.55 19.35
C SER A 171 -13.17 -10.37 18.57
N PHE A 172 -13.41 -10.59 17.28
CA PHE A 172 -14.23 -9.68 16.49
C PHE A 172 -15.69 -9.69 16.99
N SER A 173 -16.41 -8.64 16.65
CA SER A 173 -17.86 -8.51 16.86
C SER A 173 -18.55 -8.26 15.50
N PRO A 174 -19.89 -8.42 15.42
CA PRO A 174 -20.63 -7.97 14.24
C PRO A 174 -20.27 -6.52 13.89
N VAL A 175 -20.15 -6.22 12.59
CA VAL A 175 -19.72 -4.90 12.09
C VAL A 175 -20.68 -3.76 12.46
N ASP A 176 -21.89 -4.08 12.92
CA ASP A 176 -22.94 -3.18 13.36
C ASP A 176 -23.21 -3.24 14.87
N ALA A 177 -22.40 -3.98 15.65
CA ALA A 177 -22.65 -4.23 17.07
C ALA A 177 -22.41 -2.99 17.96
N LEU A 178 -21.44 -2.15 17.58
CA LEU A 178 -21.01 -1.00 18.35
C LEU A 178 -21.46 0.32 17.68
N PRO A 179 -21.64 1.40 18.46
CA PRO A 179 -22.18 2.66 17.94
C PRO A 179 -21.28 3.25 16.83
N PRO A 180 -21.87 3.90 15.82
CA PRO A 180 -21.10 4.57 14.78
C PRO A 180 -20.57 5.93 15.24
N THR A 181 -19.64 6.49 14.46
CA THR A 181 -19.29 7.91 14.51
C THR A 181 -20.48 8.80 14.14
N THR A 182 -20.38 10.10 14.39
CA THR A 182 -21.43 11.09 14.02
C THR A 182 -21.76 11.10 12.53
N GLN A 183 -20.85 10.63 11.67
CA GLN A 183 -21.04 10.48 10.23
C GLN A 183 -21.63 9.13 9.81
N GLY A 184 -21.84 8.22 10.77
CA GLY A 184 -22.46 6.91 10.54
C GLY A 184 -21.47 5.78 10.19
N PHE A 185 -20.17 5.95 10.46
CA PHE A 185 -19.17 4.91 10.25
C PHE A 185 -18.98 4.06 11.49
N HIS A 186 -19.12 2.75 11.35
CA HIS A 186 -18.84 1.78 12.42
C HIS A 186 -17.40 1.28 12.32
N ASP A 187 -16.86 0.87 13.46
CA ASP A 187 -15.53 0.26 13.58
C ASP A 187 -14.41 1.10 12.93
N VAL A 188 -14.49 2.44 13.03
CA VAL A 188 -13.37 3.32 12.66
C VAL A 188 -12.19 3.10 13.62
N PHE A 189 -12.51 2.75 14.87
CA PHE A 189 -11.56 2.28 15.87
C PHE A 189 -12.01 0.93 16.43
N GLY A 190 -11.09 -0.02 16.47
CA GLY A 190 -11.34 -1.36 17.01
C GLY A 190 -12.08 -2.29 16.06
N ASN A 191 -12.43 -3.44 16.63
CA ASN A 191 -12.87 -4.64 15.93
C ASN A 191 -11.73 -5.21 15.06
N ALA A 192 -11.40 -4.56 13.95
CA ALA A 192 -10.31 -4.94 13.07
C ALA A 192 -9.49 -3.72 12.64
N TRP A 193 -8.19 -3.92 12.45
CA TRP A 193 -7.36 -2.95 11.73
C TRP A 193 -7.93 -2.72 10.31
N GLU A 194 -7.90 -1.49 9.82
CA GLU A 194 -8.35 -1.18 8.46
C GLU A 194 -7.13 -0.99 7.54
N TRP A 195 -7.01 -1.84 6.51
CA TRP A 195 -5.99 -1.68 5.47
C TRP A 195 -6.18 -0.39 4.68
N CYS A 196 -5.11 0.41 4.60
CA CYS A 196 -5.04 1.60 3.76
C CYS A 196 -4.19 1.33 2.50
N GLU A 197 -4.46 2.04 1.39
CA GLU A 197 -3.63 1.94 0.18
C GLU A 197 -2.27 2.63 0.32
N ASP A 198 -2.11 3.49 1.31
CA ASP A 198 -0.89 4.24 1.56
C ASP A 198 0.26 3.28 1.90
N MET A 199 1.40 3.50 1.27
CA MET A 199 2.66 2.95 1.73
C MET A 199 3.06 3.62 3.05
N PHE A 200 3.69 2.85 3.94
CA PHE A 200 4.17 3.41 5.19
C PHE A 200 5.30 4.40 4.93
N SER A 201 5.10 5.63 5.39
CA SER A 201 5.97 6.75 5.11
C SER A 201 6.10 7.68 6.32
N ALA A 202 7.25 8.33 6.40
CA ALA A 202 7.56 9.34 7.39
C ALA A 202 6.69 10.59 7.20
N LEU A 203 6.16 11.14 8.29
CA LEU A 203 5.54 12.46 8.29
C LEU A 203 6.61 13.57 8.26
N PRO A 204 6.28 14.77 7.74
CA PRO A 204 7.18 15.92 7.83
C PRO A 204 7.64 16.20 9.26
N GLY A 205 8.96 16.24 9.45
CA GLY A 205 9.59 16.43 10.76
C GLY A 205 9.83 15.16 11.57
N PHE A 206 9.58 13.97 10.99
CA PHE A 206 9.93 12.68 11.58
C PHE A 206 11.37 12.66 12.08
N ARG A 207 11.55 12.07 13.26
CA ARG A 207 12.84 11.78 13.86
C ARG A 207 12.73 10.42 14.52
N VAL A 208 13.71 9.56 14.21
CA VAL A 208 13.86 8.24 14.82
C VAL A 208 13.77 8.34 16.35
N HIS A 209 13.05 7.40 16.96
CA HIS A 209 12.87 7.38 18.40
C HIS A 209 14.22 7.18 19.12
N PRO A 210 14.57 7.98 20.16
CA PRO A 210 15.90 7.93 20.78
C PRO A 210 16.22 6.62 21.51
N TYR A 211 15.22 5.81 21.82
CA TYR A 211 15.36 4.53 22.52
C TYR A 211 15.06 3.30 21.65
N TYR A 212 14.54 3.50 20.44
CA TYR A 212 14.14 2.40 19.56
C TYR A 212 14.34 2.84 18.11
N ASP A 213 15.55 2.69 17.62
CA ASP A 213 16.03 3.33 16.41
C ASP A 213 15.69 2.61 15.10
N ASP A 214 15.22 1.36 15.19
CA ASP A 214 14.88 0.51 14.05
C ASP A 214 13.39 0.14 13.97
N PHE A 215 12.52 0.85 14.70
CA PHE A 215 11.08 0.54 14.70
C PHE A 215 10.36 0.94 13.40
N SER A 216 10.54 2.20 12.96
CA SER A 216 9.82 2.73 11.79
C SER A 216 10.69 2.87 10.55
N GLU A 217 11.92 3.36 10.71
CA GLU A 217 12.82 3.71 9.59
C GLU A 217 13.04 2.54 8.60
N PRO A 218 13.29 1.29 9.05
CA PRO A 218 13.48 0.17 8.13
C PRO A 218 12.26 -0.19 7.28
N CYS A 219 11.07 0.26 7.67
CA CYS A 219 9.82 -0.05 7.00
C CYS A 219 9.32 1.08 6.08
N PHE A 220 10.09 2.16 5.95
CA PHE A 220 9.92 3.16 4.88
C PHE A 220 10.53 2.67 3.56
N ASP A 221 10.22 1.43 3.18
CA ASP A 221 10.86 0.66 2.10
C ASP A 221 9.95 0.43 0.89
N GLY A 222 8.68 0.87 0.95
CA GLY A 222 7.70 0.65 -0.13
C GLY A 222 7.08 -0.70 -0.24
N GLU A 223 7.41 -1.56 0.69
CA GLU A 223 6.92 -2.92 0.75
C GLU A 223 5.98 -3.11 1.94
N HIS A 224 5.77 -2.06 2.73
CA HIS A 224 4.83 -2.00 3.84
C HIS A 224 3.71 -1.00 3.57
N ASN A 225 2.48 -1.40 3.88
CA ASN A 225 1.30 -0.54 3.83
C ASN A 225 0.80 -0.21 5.23
N VAL A 226 0.15 0.95 5.34
CA VAL A 226 -0.40 1.42 6.60
C VAL A 226 -1.70 0.71 6.93
N ILE A 227 -1.86 0.37 8.21
CA ILE A 227 -3.13 -0.05 8.80
C ILE A 227 -3.52 0.94 9.92
N MET A 228 -4.81 1.26 10.00
CA MET A 228 -5.34 2.30 10.89
C MET A 228 -6.47 1.78 11.78
N GLY A 229 -6.65 2.39 12.95
CA GLY A 229 -7.84 2.21 13.81
C GLY A 229 -7.74 1.13 14.91
N GLY A 230 -6.75 0.24 14.86
CA GLY A 230 -6.61 -0.82 15.85
C GLY A 230 -7.56 -2.01 15.64
N SER A 231 -7.16 -3.19 16.11
CA SER A 231 -8.03 -4.37 16.18
C SER A 231 -8.47 -4.64 17.61
N PHE A 232 -9.38 -5.59 17.82
CA PHE A 232 -9.77 -6.04 19.17
C PHE A 232 -8.58 -6.43 20.07
N ALA A 233 -7.45 -6.83 19.48
CA ALA A 233 -6.24 -7.25 20.17
C ALA A 233 -5.22 -6.11 20.39
N SER A 234 -5.45 -4.93 19.81
CA SER A 234 -4.60 -3.76 20.04
C SER A 234 -4.81 -3.22 21.45
N ALA A 235 -3.75 -2.81 22.15
CA ALA A 235 -3.82 -2.42 23.55
C ALA A 235 -2.85 -1.27 23.89
N GLY A 236 -3.30 -0.38 24.77
CA GLY A 236 -2.54 0.83 25.14
C GLY A 236 -2.21 1.71 23.94
N ASP A 237 -1.11 2.46 24.05
CA ASP A 237 -0.56 3.23 22.94
C ASP A 237 -0.11 2.35 21.76
N ASN A 238 0.11 1.06 22.01
CA ASN A 238 0.48 0.10 20.98
C ASN A 238 -0.74 -0.36 20.16
N GLY A 239 -1.21 0.55 19.31
CA GLY A 239 -2.22 0.25 18.31
C GLY A 239 -3.67 0.52 18.70
N ALA A 240 -3.97 0.82 19.96
CA ALA A 240 -5.32 1.22 20.39
C ALA A 240 -5.48 2.73 20.58
N SER A 241 -4.36 3.48 20.63
CA SER A 241 -4.38 4.95 20.60
C SER A 241 -4.98 5.46 19.30
N LYS A 242 -5.66 6.61 19.37
CA LYS A 242 -6.16 7.29 18.17
C LYS A 242 -5.04 7.80 17.24
N PHE A 243 -3.82 7.93 17.74
CA PHE A 243 -2.65 8.34 16.96
C PHE A 243 -1.97 7.18 16.23
N ALA A 244 -2.31 5.95 16.59
CA ALA A 244 -1.63 4.76 16.10
C ALA A 244 -1.61 4.68 14.56
N ARG A 245 -0.40 4.65 14.01
CA ARG A 245 -0.09 4.30 12.62
C ARG A 245 0.79 3.06 12.65
N TYR A 246 0.31 1.96 12.08
CA TYR A 246 1.08 0.71 12.03
C TYR A 246 1.28 0.27 10.60
N HIS A 247 2.33 -0.53 10.37
CA HIS A 247 2.72 -0.94 9.04
C HIS A 247 2.93 -2.45 8.96
N PHE A 248 2.53 -3.05 7.86
CA PHE A 248 2.78 -4.47 7.61
C PHE A 248 2.93 -4.76 6.12
N ARG A 249 3.63 -5.86 5.81
CA ARG A 249 3.69 -6.36 4.44
C ARG A 249 2.28 -6.73 3.95
N PRO A 250 1.94 -6.44 2.68
CA PRO A 250 0.63 -6.71 2.08
C PRO A 250 0.08 -8.13 2.22
N HIS A 251 0.95 -9.12 2.43
CA HIS A 251 0.61 -10.53 2.48
C HIS A 251 0.40 -11.09 3.90
N PHE A 252 0.67 -10.31 4.95
CA PHE A 252 0.44 -10.73 6.32
C PHE A 252 -1.02 -10.56 6.74
N PHE A 253 -1.45 -11.36 7.71
CA PHE A 253 -2.77 -11.30 8.31
C PHE A 253 -2.66 -10.74 9.72
N GLN A 254 -3.10 -9.48 9.94
CA GLN A 254 -2.86 -8.74 11.19
C GLN A 254 -4.16 -8.30 11.86
N HIS A 255 -5.08 -9.25 12.08
CA HIS A 255 -6.45 -8.95 12.52
C HIS A 255 -7.07 -7.77 11.75
N ALA A 256 -6.79 -7.73 10.45
CA ALA A 256 -7.10 -6.62 9.58
C ALA A 256 -8.24 -7.00 8.63
N GLY A 257 -9.18 -6.07 8.50
CA GLY A 257 -10.20 -6.04 7.47
C GLY A 257 -9.98 -4.83 6.56
N PHE A 258 -11.04 -4.41 5.89
CA PHE A 258 -10.97 -3.30 4.98
C PHE A 258 -12.35 -2.70 4.72
N ARG A 259 -12.34 -1.51 4.13
CA ARG A 259 -13.53 -0.79 3.69
C ARG A 259 -13.39 -0.43 2.23
N VAL A 260 -14.52 -0.44 1.53
CA VAL A 260 -14.59 0.04 0.16
C VAL A 260 -14.92 1.52 0.15
N VAL A 261 -14.12 2.28 -0.58
CA VAL A 261 -14.36 3.67 -0.92
C VAL A 261 -14.80 3.78 -2.38
N GLU A 262 -15.81 4.59 -2.61
CA GLU A 262 -16.37 4.99 -3.89
C GLU A 262 -15.93 6.42 -4.20
N GLN A 263 -15.21 6.60 -5.30
CA GLN A 263 -14.84 7.92 -5.79
C GLN A 263 -15.26 8.11 -7.24
N LYS A 264 -15.76 9.30 -7.57
CA LYS A 264 -16.10 9.66 -8.95
C LYS A 264 -14.85 10.07 -9.71
N MET A 265 -14.73 9.59 -10.94
CA MET A 265 -13.74 10.07 -11.89
C MET A 265 -14.05 11.52 -12.28
N ASP A 266 -13.00 12.28 -12.53
CA ASP A 266 -13.09 13.58 -13.17
C ASP A 266 -13.35 13.46 -14.68
N ASP A 267 -13.52 14.60 -15.35
CA ASP A 267 -13.80 14.66 -16.80
C ASP A 267 -12.69 14.05 -17.67
N LYS A 268 -11.51 13.78 -17.08
CA LYS A 268 -10.37 13.16 -17.76
C LYS A 268 -10.26 11.66 -17.45
N GLY A 269 -11.25 11.05 -16.78
CA GLY A 269 -11.25 9.62 -16.50
C GLY A 269 -10.26 9.20 -15.41
N ALA A 270 -9.92 10.12 -14.51
CA ALA A 270 -8.97 9.89 -13.43
C ALA A 270 -9.61 10.20 -12.07
N ILE A 271 -9.06 9.61 -11.02
CA ILE A 271 -9.32 10.00 -9.63
C ILE A 271 -8.05 10.62 -9.04
N THR A 272 -8.23 11.50 -8.06
CA THR A 272 -7.16 11.91 -7.17
C THR A 272 -7.31 11.11 -5.90
N LEU A 273 -6.45 10.10 -5.71
CA LEU A 273 -6.36 9.33 -4.48
C LEU A 273 -5.51 10.13 -3.49
N ALA A 274 -6.16 10.73 -2.51
CA ALA A 274 -5.47 11.48 -1.46
C ALA A 274 -4.74 10.54 -0.52
N THR A 275 -3.40 10.63 -0.46
CA THR A 275 -2.55 9.76 0.34
C THR A 275 -1.52 10.54 1.16
N THR A 276 -0.99 9.89 2.20
CA THR A 276 0.11 10.41 3.03
C THR A 276 1.49 10.03 2.49
N ASP A 277 1.54 9.18 1.47
CA ASP A 277 2.74 8.58 0.91
C ASP A 277 3.23 9.28 -0.38
N VAL A 278 2.92 10.56 -0.57
CA VAL A 278 3.49 11.39 -1.67
C VAL A 278 4.50 12.37 -1.08
N ASN A 279 5.65 12.61 -1.70
CA ASN A 279 6.64 13.60 -1.19
C ASN A 279 7.08 13.34 0.27
N ALA A 280 7.40 12.11 0.63
CA ALA A 280 8.02 11.82 1.93
C ALA A 280 9.29 12.69 2.12
N PRO A 281 9.60 13.14 3.36
CA PRO A 281 10.74 14.03 3.60
C PRO A 281 12.08 13.25 3.54
N PRO A 282 13.15 13.81 2.92
CA PRO A 282 14.50 13.25 3.00
C PRO A 282 15.00 13.11 4.45
N PRO A 283 15.88 12.13 4.78
CA PRO A 283 16.53 11.14 3.91
C PRO A 283 15.69 9.88 3.65
N TYR A 284 14.48 9.79 4.22
CA TYR A 284 13.58 8.62 4.16
C TYR A 284 12.87 8.47 2.80
N VAL A 285 13.55 8.91 1.72
CA VAL A 285 13.12 8.92 0.32
C VAL A 285 14.04 8.04 -0.54
N ASN A 286 15.22 7.68 -0.01
CA ASN A 286 16.22 6.90 -0.74
C ASN A 286 15.63 5.52 -1.12
N GLY A 287 15.50 5.24 -2.43
CA GLY A 287 14.91 4.02 -2.99
C GLY A 287 13.45 4.12 -3.47
N ASN A 288 12.93 5.33 -3.64
CA ASN A 288 11.52 5.72 -3.76
C ASN A 288 10.50 4.70 -4.33
N PRO A 289 9.64 4.15 -3.45
CA PRO A 289 8.40 3.44 -3.79
C PRO A 289 7.13 4.26 -3.48
N PHE A 290 7.29 5.53 -3.09
CA PHE A 290 6.21 6.46 -2.78
C PHE A 290 5.54 6.95 -4.06
N ARG A 291 4.22 7.18 -4.03
CA ARG A 291 3.49 7.61 -5.22
C ARG A 291 4.06 8.94 -5.69
N SER A 292 4.48 9.00 -6.96
CA SER A 292 4.94 10.25 -7.58
C SER A 292 3.80 11.25 -7.84
N SER A 293 2.56 10.77 -7.74
CA SER A 293 1.35 11.55 -7.92
C SER A 293 0.18 10.93 -7.15
N GLU A 294 -0.63 11.80 -6.56
CA GLU A 294 -1.94 11.44 -6.01
C GLU A 294 -2.94 11.09 -7.14
N ARG A 295 -2.63 11.38 -8.41
CA ARG A 295 -3.54 11.20 -9.53
C ARG A 295 -3.42 9.80 -10.14
N ILE A 296 -4.51 9.03 -10.06
CA ILE A 296 -4.63 7.70 -10.66
C ILE A 296 -5.60 7.78 -11.84
N VAL A 297 -5.12 7.45 -13.03
CA VAL A 297 -5.98 7.33 -14.22
C VAL A 297 -6.59 5.94 -14.25
N VAL A 298 -7.92 5.84 -14.19
CA VAL A 298 -8.62 4.56 -14.02
C VAL A 298 -9.31 4.10 -15.30
N SER A 299 -9.64 5.03 -16.22
CA SER A 299 -10.23 4.68 -17.51
C SER A 299 -9.28 4.94 -18.67
N GLY A 300 -9.01 3.89 -19.45
CA GLY A 300 -8.66 3.99 -20.87
C GLY A 300 -9.90 4.04 -21.78
N ALA A 301 -11.06 4.45 -21.26
CA ALA A 301 -12.33 4.30 -21.96
C ALA A 301 -12.58 5.45 -22.93
N SER A 302 -12.34 5.18 -24.21
CA SER A 302 -13.20 5.60 -25.33
C SER A 302 -13.75 7.03 -25.25
N LEU A 303 -12.88 8.03 -25.43
CA LEU A 303 -13.35 9.25 -26.08
C LEU A 303 -13.63 8.91 -27.55
N GLU A 304 -14.85 8.45 -27.83
CA GLU A 304 -15.48 8.75 -29.11
C GLU A 304 -15.71 10.27 -29.16
N SER A 305 -14.64 11.03 -29.36
CA SER A 305 -14.73 12.41 -29.82
C SER A 305 -13.81 12.54 -31.02
N LYS A 306 -14.45 12.71 -32.18
CA LYS A 306 -13.83 13.06 -33.45
C LYS A 306 -12.94 14.29 -33.29
N SER A 307 -11.65 14.09 -33.05
CA SER A 307 -10.58 15.01 -33.42
C SER A 307 -9.24 14.37 -33.09
N ASP A 308 -8.42 14.18 -34.13
CA ASP A 308 -7.03 13.75 -34.04
C ASP A 308 -6.19 14.70 -33.18
N ALA A 309 -6.05 14.38 -31.89
CA ALA A 309 -5.01 14.93 -31.03
C ALA A 309 -4.31 13.77 -30.29
N PRO A 310 -2.99 13.61 -30.41
CA PRO A 310 -2.27 12.52 -29.75
C PRO A 310 -2.11 12.84 -28.27
N GLY A 311 -2.62 11.99 -27.36
CA GLY A 311 -2.25 12.07 -25.93
C GLY A 311 -3.28 11.74 -24.85
N THR A 312 -4.43 11.11 -25.15
CA THR A 312 -5.43 10.78 -24.10
C THR A 312 -5.95 9.35 -24.19
N SER A 313 -5.07 8.38 -23.96
CA SER A 313 -5.39 7.00 -23.61
C SER A 313 -4.43 6.52 -22.52
N CYS A 314 -4.75 5.47 -21.75
CA CYS A 314 -3.76 4.85 -20.83
C CYS A 314 -2.46 4.51 -21.57
N GLN A 315 -2.57 4.15 -22.85
CA GLN A 315 -1.44 3.92 -23.71
C GLN A 315 -0.64 5.21 -23.94
N GLY A 316 -1.28 6.35 -24.24
CA GLY A 316 -0.60 7.63 -24.38
C GLY A 316 0.06 8.12 -23.08
N LEU A 317 -0.59 7.96 -21.93
CA LEU A 317 0.02 8.30 -20.64
C LEU A 317 1.16 7.35 -20.27
N PHE A 318 1.02 6.05 -20.52
CA PHE A 318 2.08 5.07 -20.30
C PHE A 318 3.25 5.32 -21.24
N GLU A 319 2.98 5.72 -22.49
CA GLU A 319 3.99 6.16 -23.44
C GLU A 319 4.69 7.43 -22.94
N ASP A 320 3.97 8.41 -22.38
CA ASP A 320 4.57 9.61 -21.80
C ASP A 320 5.40 9.32 -20.54
N LEU A 321 4.90 8.51 -19.60
CA LEU A 321 5.63 8.13 -18.40
C LEU A 321 6.84 7.24 -18.73
N ARG A 322 6.70 6.32 -19.70
CA ARG A 322 7.81 5.54 -20.25
C ARG A 322 8.83 6.45 -20.91
N ARG A 323 8.39 7.43 -21.71
CA ARG A 323 9.25 8.42 -22.35
C ARG A 323 10.01 9.24 -21.31
N GLN A 324 9.36 9.74 -20.26
CA GLN A 324 10.02 10.48 -19.19
C GLN A 324 11.04 9.61 -18.43
N SER A 325 10.70 8.34 -18.19
CA SER A 325 11.62 7.36 -17.60
C SER A 325 12.83 7.09 -18.49
N GLU A 326 12.61 6.95 -19.81
CA GLU A 326 13.68 6.79 -20.79
C GLU A 326 14.54 8.04 -20.92
N GLU A 327 13.94 9.24 -20.99
CA GLU A 327 14.64 10.53 -21.03
C GLU A 327 15.50 10.75 -19.79
N ALA A 328 15.01 10.39 -18.60
CA ALA A 328 15.78 10.48 -17.36
C ALA A 328 16.98 9.53 -17.37
N LEU A 329 16.78 8.28 -17.82
CA LEU A 329 17.86 7.31 -17.96
C LEU A 329 18.87 7.77 -19.02
N GLU A 330 18.41 8.26 -20.17
CA GLU A 330 19.26 8.80 -21.23
C GLU A 330 20.05 10.02 -20.75
N SER A 331 19.45 10.89 -19.94
CA SER A 331 20.13 12.05 -19.35
C SER A 331 21.24 11.61 -18.39
N PHE A 332 21.00 10.62 -17.53
CA PHE A 332 22.01 10.02 -16.65
C PHE A 332 23.14 9.35 -17.45
N VAL A 333 22.78 8.61 -18.49
CA VAL A 333 23.74 7.96 -19.39
C VAL A 333 24.61 9.03 -20.05
N ALA A 334 24.00 10.05 -20.65
CA ALA A 334 24.70 11.13 -21.34
C ALA A 334 25.61 11.94 -20.41
N SER A 335 25.20 12.20 -19.17
CA SER A 335 26.04 12.88 -18.18
C SER A 335 27.26 12.07 -17.77
N THR A 336 27.18 10.74 -17.88
CA THR A 336 28.25 9.83 -17.43
C THR A 336 29.13 9.34 -18.58
N THR A 337 28.64 9.39 -19.82
CA THR A 337 29.37 8.90 -21.01
C THR A 337 29.86 10.02 -21.91
N SER A 338 29.85 11.28 -21.47
CA SER A 338 30.25 12.43 -22.29
C SER A 338 31.70 12.36 -22.81
N GLU A 339 32.55 11.55 -22.17
CA GLU A 339 33.96 11.34 -22.53
C GLU A 339 34.23 10.03 -23.27
N VAL A 340 33.21 9.18 -23.49
CA VAL A 340 33.35 7.85 -24.10
C VAL A 340 32.75 7.84 -25.50
N VAL A 341 33.51 7.35 -26.48
CA VAL A 341 33.15 7.39 -27.91
C VAL A 341 32.09 6.35 -28.29
N ASP A 342 32.03 5.25 -27.55
CA ASP A 342 31.13 4.13 -27.83
C ASP A 342 29.83 4.19 -27.02
N LYS A 343 28.75 3.67 -27.60
CA LYS A 343 27.44 3.63 -26.94
C LYS A 343 27.50 2.72 -25.70
N PRO A 344 27.01 3.16 -24.54
CA PRO A 344 26.99 2.37 -23.33
C PRO A 344 26.05 1.18 -23.45
N VAL A 345 26.43 0.07 -22.82
CA VAL A 345 25.61 -1.12 -22.70
C VAL A 345 24.71 -0.95 -21.48
N VAL A 346 23.39 -1.14 -21.63
CA VAL A 346 22.43 -0.98 -20.53
C VAL A 346 21.84 -2.34 -20.13
N ALA A 347 22.07 -2.76 -18.89
CA ALA A 347 21.52 -3.95 -18.27
C ALA A 347 20.23 -3.62 -17.52
N ARG A 348 19.06 -3.86 -18.13
CA ARG A 348 17.74 -3.49 -17.59
C ARG A 348 17.08 -4.54 -16.66
N GLU A 349 17.71 -5.69 -16.45
CA GLU A 349 17.26 -6.71 -15.47
C GLU A 349 18.27 -6.83 -14.32
N GLY A 350 18.73 -5.66 -13.84
CA GLY A 350 19.65 -5.49 -12.73
C GLY A 350 20.91 -6.36 -12.75
N THR A 351 21.35 -6.77 -11.56
CA THR A 351 22.64 -7.48 -11.36
C THR A 351 22.74 -8.78 -12.16
N ILE A 352 21.63 -9.49 -12.40
CA ILE A 352 21.62 -10.72 -13.21
C ILE A 352 21.94 -10.42 -14.67
N ALA A 353 21.32 -9.39 -15.26
CA ALA A 353 21.67 -8.95 -16.60
C ALA A 353 23.10 -8.41 -16.66
N ALA A 354 23.54 -7.66 -15.66
CA ALA A 354 24.90 -7.16 -15.57
C ALA A 354 25.93 -8.31 -15.60
N ALA A 355 25.68 -9.39 -14.84
CA ALA A 355 26.53 -10.58 -14.81
C ALA A 355 26.65 -11.29 -16.18
N LYS A 356 25.61 -11.24 -17.00
CA LYS A 356 25.59 -11.79 -18.37
C LYS A 356 26.31 -10.86 -19.34
N LEU A 357 26.04 -9.55 -19.26
CA LEU A 357 26.52 -8.54 -20.21
C LEU A 357 27.97 -8.13 -19.96
N ARG A 358 28.50 -8.26 -18.74
CA ARG A 358 29.89 -7.88 -18.41
C ARG A 358 30.96 -8.52 -19.30
N ARG A 359 30.67 -9.70 -19.89
CA ARG A 359 31.58 -10.39 -20.83
C ARG A 359 31.57 -9.81 -22.24
N GLN A 360 30.53 -9.05 -22.58
CA GLN A 360 30.34 -8.45 -23.90
C GLN A 360 30.89 -7.02 -23.96
N VAL A 361 31.08 -6.39 -22.80
CA VAL A 361 31.67 -5.06 -22.65
C VAL A 361 33.19 -5.17 -22.78
N LYS A 362 33.81 -4.29 -23.57
CA LYS A 362 35.27 -4.23 -23.75
C LYS A 362 35.90 -3.23 -22.79
N CYS A 363 37.20 -3.38 -22.54
CA CYS A 363 37.95 -2.40 -21.76
C CYS A 363 37.77 -0.98 -22.34
N GLY A 364 37.40 -0.03 -21.48
CA GLY A 364 37.07 1.36 -21.83
C GLY A 364 35.59 1.65 -22.06
N GLU A 365 34.76 0.63 -22.30
CA GLU A 365 33.31 0.78 -22.47
C GLU A 365 32.58 0.87 -21.11
N ILE A 366 31.37 1.43 -21.13
CA ILE A 366 30.53 1.64 -19.95
C ILE A 366 29.36 0.67 -19.96
N LEU A 367 29.16 0.01 -18.82
CA LEU A 367 27.99 -0.79 -18.48
C LEU A 367 27.12 -0.03 -17.48
N VAL A 368 25.87 0.23 -17.84
CA VAL A 368 24.88 0.84 -16.95
C VAL A 368 23.95 -0.25 -16.43
N VAL A 369 23.73 -0.31 -15.11
CA VAL A 369 22.90 -1.33 -14.45
C VAL A 369 21.63 -0.70 -13.91
N VAL A 370 20.48 -1.25 -14.30
CA VAL A 370 19.13 -0.77 -13.96
C VAL A 370 18.23 -1.97 -13.60
N PRO A 371 17.67 -2.07 -12.38
CA PRO A 371 18.15 -1.41 -11.16
C PRO A 371 19.46 -2.03 -10.66
N SER A 372 20.28 -1.25 -9.96
CA SER A 372 21.47 -1.72 -9.26
C SER A 372 21.12 -2.04 -7.80
N ASP A 373 21.63 -3.17 -7.29
CA ASP A 373 21.44 -3.63 -5.91
C ASP A 373 22.79 -3.78 -5.19
N GLU A 374 22.75 -4.16 -3.90
CA GLU A 374 23.97 -4.40 -3.10
C GLU A 374 24.88 -5.51 -3.65
N ALA A 375 24.38 -6.38 -4.52
CA ALA A 375 25.17 -7.43 -5.17
C ALA A 375 25.85 -6.96 -6.47
N THR A 376 25.43 -5.82 -7.05
CA THR A 376 26.05 -5.26 -8.27
C THR A 376 27.56 -5.07 -8.12
N PRO A 377 28.09 -4.47 -7.04
CA PRO A 377 29.53 -4.31 -6.85
C PRO A 377 30.28 -5.64 -6.88
N ALA A 378 29.79 -6.66 -6.17
CA ALA A 378 30.43 -7.99 -6.14
C ALA A 378 30.49 -8.68 -7.52
N VAL A 379 29.61 -8.30 -8.46
CA VAL A 379 29.60 -8.83 -9.82
C VAL A 379 30.55 -8.06 -10.75
N LEU A 380 30.87 -6.81 -10.46
CA LEU A 380 31.53 -5.89 -11.39
C LEU A 380 32.90 -5.36 -10.90
N GLU A 381 33.09 -5.08 -9.62
CA GLU A 381 34.26 -4.35 -9.08
C GLU A 381 35.63 -4.95 -9.44
N ASP A 382 35.73 -6.28 -9.59
CA ASP A 382 36.98 -6.94 -9.97
C ASP A 382 37.54 -6.49 -11.33
N LYS A 383 36.68 -5.97 -12.22
CA LYS A 383 37.03 -5.59 -13.60
C LYS A 383 36.45 -4.26 -14.05
N PHE A 384 35.62 -3.64 -13.22
CA PHE A 384 34.90 -2.42 -13.53
C PHE A 384 35.05 -1.41 -12.40
N GLU A 385 35.13 -0.13 -12.77
CA GLU A 385 35.17 1.00 -11.86
C GLU A 385 33.82 1.72 -11.88
N LEU A 386 33.25 1.99 -10.69
CA LEU A 386 32.01 2.78 -10.57
C LEU A 386 32.29 4.24 -10.95
N LEU A 387 31.63 4.75 -11.98
CA LEU A 387 31.75 6.13 -12.42
C LEU A 387 30.73 7.05 -11.76
N ALA A 388 29.47 6.60 -11.69
CA ALA A 388 28.38 7.39 -11.17
C ALA A 388 27.25 6.49 -10.66
N SER A 389 26.48 7.04 -9.72
CA SER A 389 25.22 6.46 -9.27
C SER A 389 24.19 7.59 -9.19
N ALA A 390 22.97 7.32 -9.62
CA ALA A 390 21.84 8.22 -9.45
C ALA A 390 20.55 7.42 -9.32
N GLU A 391 19.55 8.02 -8.68
CA GLU A 391 18.19 7.51 -8.74
C GLU A 391 17.50 8.06 -9.99
N VAL A 392 16.94 7.17 -10.81
CA VAL A 392 16.15 7.55 -11.99
C VAL A 392 14.79 6.86 -11.95
N PRO A 393 13.72 7.57 -12.39
CA PRO A 393 12.39 6.97 -12.48
C PRO A 393 12.39 5.84 -13.52
N VAL A 394 11.95 4.65 -13.11
CA VAL A 394 11.76 3.47 -13.96
C VAL A 394 10.28 3.15 -14.06
N PHE A 395 9.75 3.24 -15.28
CA PHE A 395 8.38 2.88 -15.58
C PHE A 395 8.22 1.35 -15.68
N THR A 396 7.29 0.80 -14.90
CA THR A 396 6.86 -0.60 -14.96
C THR A 396 5.35 -0.66 -15.22
N GLN A 397 4.96 -1.31 -16.30
CA GLN A 397 3.53 -1.56 -16.57
C GLN A 397 3.07 -2.82 -15.83
N GLU A 398 2.11 -2.66 -14.92
CA GLU A 398 1.58 -3.74 -14.06
C GLU A 398 0.40 -4.46 -14.72
N SER A 399 -0.41 -3.72 -15.49
CA SER A 399 -1.53 -4.27 -16.27
C SER A 399 -1.89 -3.37 -17.46
N ALA A 400 -3.01 -3.67 -18.14
CA ALA A 400 -3.52 -2.81 -19.21
C ALA A 400 -3.96 -1.41 -18.71
N THR A 401 -4.23 -1.26 -17.40
CA THR A 401 -4.76 -0.03 -16.80
C THR A 401 -3.95 0.47 -15.61
N GLU A 402 -2.92 -0.25 -15.18
CA GLU A 402 -2.08 0.12 -14.05
C GLU A 402 -0.60 0.13 -14.46
N ALA A 403 0.10 1.17 -14.03
CA ALA A 403 1.54 1.27 -14.14
C ALA A 403 2.12 1.92 -12.87
N ARG A 404 3.38 1.60 -12.60
CA ARG A 404 4.17 2.10 -11.49
C ARG A 404 5.38 2.83 -12.05
N VAL A 405 5.79 3.91 -11.40
CA VAL A 405 7.09 4.53 -11.62
C VAL A 405 7.84 4.45 -10.30
N THR A 406 8.89 3.63 -10.24
CA THR A 406 9.76 3.49 -9.06
C THR A 406 11.03 4.30 -9.29
N ALA A 407 11.61 4.92 -8.26
CA ALA A 407 12.96 5.45 -8.41
C ALA A 407 13.94 4.30 -8.18
N GLU A 408 14.63 3.89 -9.23
CA GLU A 408 15.60 2.83 -9.16
C GLU A 408 17.00 3.42 -9.09
N VAL A 409 17.85 2.85 -8.24
CA VAL A 409 19.27 3.19 -8.24
C VAL A 409 19.87 2.66 -9.55
N VAL A 410 20.47 3.56 -10.31
CA VAL A 410 21.21 3.23 -11.53
C VAL A 410 22.66 3.54 -11.32
N THR A 411 23.51 2.61 -11.73
CA THR A 411 24.97 2.71 -11.60
C THR A 411 25.62 2.57 -12.96
N ALA A 412 26.62 3.40 -13.21
CA ALA A 412 27.42 3.36 -14.44
C ALA A 412 28.84 2.88 -14.10
N TRP A 413 29.28 1.85 -14.80
CA TRP A 413 30.51 1.13 -14.52
C TRP A 413 31.41 1.11 -15.76
N LYS A 414 32.64 1.61 -15.65
CA LYS A 414 33.62 1.55 -16.73
C LYS A 414 34.44 0.28 -16.62
N LYS A 415 34.52 -0.52 -17.68
CA LYS A 415 35.41 -1.69 -17.68
C LYS A 415 36.86 -1.22 -17.75
N ILE A 416 37.67 -1.60 -16.76
CA ILE A 416 39.09 -1.22 -16.65
C ILE A 416 40.05 -2.35 -17.04
N GLN A 417 39.57 -3.60 -17.03
CA GLN A 417 40.36 -4.79 -17.35
C GLN A 417 39.50 -5.83 -18.06
N ASP A 418 40.05 -6.54 -19.04
CA ASP A 418 39.32 -7.54 -19.82
C ASP A 418 39.02 -8.86 -19.07
#